data_AF-A0A0H2QXY0-F1
#
_entry.id   AF-A0A0H2QXY0-F1
#
_cell.length_a   1.000
_cell.length_b   1.000
_cell.length_c   1.000
_cell.angle_alpha   90.00
_cell.angle_beta   90.00
_cell.angle_gamma   90.00
#
_symmetry.space_group_name_H-M   'P 1'
#
loop_
_entity.id
_entity.type
_entity.pdbx_description
1 polymer ?
#
loop_
_entity_poly.entity_id
_entity_poly.type
_entity_poly.pdbx_seq_one_letter_code
_entity_poly.pdbx_strand_id
1 'polypeptide(L)'
;MPMPLVAPAPSSNRRAGAIFRRKFGHDLQKLLKYLFAAGTISMPIAAIGLAVIFKLGHATSFPPEDPHIGWVENPKTRGTLNIISVCLSTIFACAYVSVHIGLPGEKDGFIKPLLHKCNWLLANVFAPELMVLIALCERWSASSGVAFMQSLGVEGWTMRLAFFADMGGFKVRFSNGETKAFSSGLEFYEWFSSRLRIPGPLELDFKEVELDIKDRSKRDGVLKVFACLQAVWLLIQTVARFAQHLPVTELEVTSCAYVLCALVVYSCWLHKPYGVQRRYIIHLNSEFAVDGSGRTSPNIKLPIALFPKTNCSIFNGSYENPDKAILICNLLSCLVGTLTSTALVIPFWDAQFVNSNGQWIWRACSLTQVSLSFVFAFIALVEHWEHPSILLMFQLSMVLLYDISRATLFALICMSFASQPAGVYRDVQWIFGAIPHWN
;
A
#
# COMPACT_ATOMS: atom_id res chain seq x y z
N MET A 1 -27.00 -25.82 -34.81
CA MET A 1 -25.76 -25.04 -34.70
C MET A 1 -26.10 -23.73 -34.00
N PRO A 2 -25.62 -23.46 -32.77
CA PRO A 2 -25.81 -22.14 -32.19
C PRO A 2 -24.79 -21.18 -32.82
N MET A 3 -25.29 -20.06 -33.34
CA MET A 3 -24.47 -18.94 -33.81
C MET A 3 -23.56 -18.44 -32.68
N PRO A 4 -22.29 -18.11 -32.96
CA PRO A 4 -21.45 -17.46 -31.97
C PRO A 4 -22.06 -16.08 -31.67
N LEU A 5 -22.42 -15.88 -30.39
CA LEU A 5 -22.72 -14.56 -29.84
C LEU A 5 -21.49 -13.67 -30.08
N VAL A 6 -21.56 -12.87 -31.14
CA VAL A 6 -20.62 -11.78 -31.37
C VAL A 6 -20.82 -10.81 -30.22
N ALA A 7 -19.94 -10.89 -29.23
CA ALA A 7 -19.82 -9.87 -28.20
C ALA A 7 -19.70 -8.52 -28.91
N PRO A 8 -20.48 -7.50 -28.54
CA PRO A 8 -20.32 -6.18 -29.13
C PRO A 8 -18.88 -5.75 -28.90
N ALA A 9 -18.19 -5.42 -29.99
CA ALA A 9 -16.80 -4.98 -29.94
C ALA A 9 -16.70 -3.85 -28.89
N PRO A 10 -15.83 -3.97 -27.87
CA PRO A 10 -15.63 -2.87 -26.97
C PRO A 10 -15.22 -1.68 -27.83
N SER A 11 -15.86 -0.52 -27.61
CA SER A 11 -15.59 0.76 -28.28
C SER A 11 -14.18 1.26 -27.95
N SER A 12 -13.18 0.48 -28.37
CA SER A 12 -11.83 0.41 -27.81
C SER A 12 -10.81 1.24 -28.57
N ASN A 13 -11.24 1.98 -29.60
CA ASN A 13 -10.34 2.76 -30.43
C ASN A 13 -10.10 4.21 -29.98
N ARG A 14 -10.68 4.68 -28.87
CA ARG A 14 -10.47 6.06 -28.38
C ARG A 14 -10.11 6.19 -26.91
N ARG A 15 -9.47 5.18 -26.31
CA ARG A 15 -8.97 5.31 -24.94
C ARG A 15 -7.45 5.25 -24.93
N ALA A 16 -6.87 6.37 -24.52
CA ALA A 16 -5.54 6.48 -23.93
C ALA A 16 -5.12 5.14 -23.28
N GLY A 17 -3.97 4.60 -23.72
CA GLY A 17 -3.41 3.36 -23.20
C GLY A 17 -3.64 2.13 -24.08
N ALA A 18 -4.36 2.24 -25.20
CA ALA A 18 -4.53 1.14 -26.16
C ALA A 18 -3.19 0.65 -26.75
N ILE A 19 -2.26 1.57 -27.04
CA ILE A 19 -0.91 1.23 -27.55
C ILE A 19 -0.10 0.51 -26.47
N PHE A 20 -0.09 1.03 -25.24
CA PHE A 20 0.61 0.40 -24.11
C PHE A 20 -0.01 -0.95 -23.73
N ARG A 21 -1.36 -1.07 -23.72
CA ARG A 21 -2.09 -2.34 -23.54
C ARG A 21 -1.76 -3.35 -24.64
N ARG A 22 -1.63 -2.92 -25.89
CA ARG A 22 -1.21 -3.80 -27.00
C ARG A 22 0.24 -4.25 -26.88
N LYS A 23 1.15 -3.35 -26.50
CA LYS A 23 2.61 -3.61 -26.46
C LYS A 23 3.07 -4.33 -25.20
N PHE A 24 2.49 -4.00 -24.04
CA PHE A 24 2.91 -4.49 -22.73
C PHE A 24 1.81 -5.19 -21.94
N GLY A 25 0.56 -5.29 -22.42
CA GLY A 25 -0.53 -5.87 -21.63
C GLY A 25 -0.28 -7.29 -21.11
N HIS A 26 0.52 -8.10 -21.81
CA HIS A 26 0.96 -9.43 -21.36
C HIS A 26 2.24 -9.42 -20.51
N ASP A 27 3.11 -8.42 -20.68
CA ASP A 27 4.42 -8.35 -20.01
C ASP A 27 4.50 -7.29 -18.90
N LEU A 28 3.43 -6.52 -18.67
CA LEU A 28 3.39 -5.45 -17.66
C LEU A 28 3.65 -6.00 -16.25
N GLN A 29 3.12 -7.18 -15.94
CA GLN A 29 3.40 -7.83 -14.66
C GLN A 29 4.88 -8.22 -14.52
N LYS A 30 5.54 -8.62 -15.62
CA LYS A 30 6.98 -8.89 -15.60
C LYS A 30 7.77 -7.59 -15.44
N LEU A 31 7.39 -6.52 -16.15
CA LEU A 31 8.00 -5.20 -16.06
C LEU A 31 7.93 -4.66 -14.62
N LEU A 32 6.74 -4.70 -13.99
CA LEU A 32 6.56 -4.28 -12.59
C LEU A 32 7.42 -5.11 -11.63
N LYS A 33 7.52 -6.43 -11.84
CA LYS A 33 8.41 -7.30 -11.05
C LYS A 33 9.88 -6.94 -11.24
N TYR A 34 10.32 -6.67 -12.48
CA TYR A 34 11.70 -6.27 -12.76
C TYR A 34 12.05 -4.91 -12.15
N LEU A 35 11.12 -3.96 -12.18
CA LEU A 35 11.32 -2.65 -11.55
C LEU A 35 11.40 -2.77 -10.03
N PHE A 36 10.50 -3.55 -9.44
CA PHE A 36 10.55 -3.83 -8.01
C PHE A 36 11.88 -4.51 -7.63
N ALA A 37 12.32 -5.50 -8.42
CA ALA A 37 13.62 -6.15 -8.23
C ALA A 37 14.78 -5.15 -8.40
N ALA A 38 14.74 -4.30 -9.42
CA ALA A 38 15.76 -3.27 -9.66
C ALA A 38 15.83 -2.25 -8.51
N GLY A 39 14.69 -1.82 -7.96
CA GLY A 39 14.61 -1.00 -6.77
C GLY A 39 15.22 -1.70 -5.56
N THR A 40 14.92 -2.98 -5.33
CA THR A 40 15.53 -3.73 -4.22
C THR A 40 17.04 -3.95 -4.40
N ILE A 41 17.52 -4.11 -5.64
CA ILE A 41 18.94 -4.29 -5.96
C ILE A 41 19.71 -2.96 -5.92
N SER A 42 19.05 -1.83 -6.19
CA SER A 42 19.70 -0.51 -6.10
C SER A 42 20.05 -0.13 -4.66
N MET A 43 19.36 -0.70 -3.66
CA MET A 43 19.60 -0.47 -2.23
C MET A 43 21.05 -0.77 -1.79
N PRO A 44 21.59 -1.99 -1.96
CA PRO A 44 22.98 -2.29 -1.58
C PRO A 44 23.98 -1.47 -2.40
N ILE A 45 23.68 -1.15 -3.66
CA ILE A 45 24.54 -0.32 -4.50
C ILE A 45 24.62 1.11 -3.94
N ALA A 46 23.48 1.70 -3.56
CA ALA A 46 23.42 3.00 -2.92
C ALA A 46 24.17 3.01 -1.58
N ALA A 47 24.04 1.95 -0.78
CA ALA A 47 24.77 1.82 0.49
C ALA A 47 26.30 1.73 0.29
N ILE A 48 26.76 0.97 -0.71
CA ILE A 48 28.19 0.90 -1.07
C ILE A 48 28.69 2.26 -1.56
N GLY A 49 27.94 2.93 -2.43
CA GLY A 49 28.26 4.27 -2.92
C GLY A 49 28.36 5.28 -1.77
N LEU A 50 27.41 5.24 -0.84
CA LEU A 50 27.41 6.08 0.35
C LEU A 50 28.63 5.82 1.23
N ALA A 51 28.99 4.56 1.46
CA ALA A 51 30.18 4.19 2.23
C ALA A 51 31.47 4.74 1.60
N VAL A 52 31.58 4.74 0.26
CA VAL A 52 32.72 5.33 -0.45
C VAL A 52 32.74 6.86 -0.28
N ILE A 53 31.60 7.53 -0.46
CA ILE A 53 31.49 8.99 -0.32
C ILE A 53 31.83 9.45 1.11
N PHE A 54 31.44 8.68 2.12
CA PHE A 54 31.76 8.97 3.51
C PHE A 54 33.24 8.77 3.83
N LYS A 55 33.92 7.79 3.21
CA LYS A 55 35.39 7.66 3.35
C LYS A 55 36.16 8.88 2.82
N LEU A 56 35.58 9.60 1.87
CA LEU A 56 36.21 10.76 1.22
C LEU A 56 35.89 12.10 1.92
N GLY A 57 34.96 12.11 2.89
CA GLY A 57 34.54 13.35 3.54
C GLY A 57 35.31 13.68 4.82
N HIS A 58 35.23 14.94 5.25
CA HIS A 58 35.90 15.42 6.46
C HIS A 58 35.01 15.25 7.70
N ALA A 59 35.64 14.99 8.85
CA ALA A 59 34.93 14.90 10.13
C ALA A 59 34.38 16.28 10.54
N THR A 60 33.12 16.31 10.94
CA THR A 60 32.46 17.53 11.41
C THR A 60 32.87 17.83 12.86
N SER A 61 33.22 19.08 13.14
CA SER A 61 33.43 19.57 14.51
C SER A 61 32.12 20.09 15.10
N PHE A 62 31.67 19.52 16.21
CA PHE A 62 30.43 19.93 16.89
C PHE A 62 30.69 21.12 17.85
N PRO A 63 29.75 22.08 17.95
CA PRO A 63 29.88 23.19 18.88
C PRO A 63 29.83 22.68 20.35
N PRO A 64 30.61 23.27 21.28
CA PRO A 64 30.61 22.86 22.69
C PRO A 64 29.27 23.03 23.40
N GLU A 65 28.42 23.94 22.89
CA GLU A 65 27.10 24.26 23.45
C GLU A 65 26.07 23.14 23.24
N ASP A 66 26.27 22.28 22.23
CA ASP A 66 25.44 21.11 21.96
C ASP A 66 26.30 19.85 21.85
N PRO A 67 26.66 19.22 22.99
CA PRO A 67 27.54 18.07 22.99
C PRO A 67 26.86 16.89 22.28
N HIS A 68 27.48 16.44 21.19
CA HIS A 68 27.04 15.26 20.47
C HIS A 68 27.69 14.01 21.08
N ILE A 69 26.87 13.03 21.41
CA ILE A 69 27.29 11.74 21.97
C ILE A 69 26.81 10.61 21.07
N GLY A 70 27.61 9.54 21.01
CA GLY A 70 27.27 8.35 20.24
C GLY A 70 26.32 7.42 20.99
N TRP A 71 26.74 6.17 21.13
CA TRP A 71 25.95 5.13 21.78
C TRP A 71 25.79 5.34 23.28
N VAL A 72 24.56 5.25 23.79
CA VAL A 72 24.21 5.34 25.21
C VAL A 72 23.54 4.05 25.66
N GLU A 73 24.12 3.39 26.66
CA GLU A 73 23.60 2.15 27.25
C GLU A 73 22.40 2.39 28.21
N ASN A 74 21.42 1.47 28.17
CA ASN A 74 20.37 1.38 29.19
C ASN A 74 20.96 0.73 30.47
N PRO A 75 20.51 1.07 31.71
CA PRO A 75 19.14 1.47 32.06
C PRO A 75 18.98 2.81 32.83
N LYS A 76 20.03 3.63 33.00
CA LYS A 76 19.92 4.84 33.84
C LYS A 76 19.18 6.01 33.18
N THR A 77 19.09 6.05 31.85
CA THR A 77 18.38 7.05 31.04
C THR A 77 17.83 6.38 29.78
N ARG A 78 17.01 7.10 29.00
CA ARG A 78 16.65 6.70 27.62
C ARG A 78 17.91 6.38 26.81
N GLY A 79 18.16 5.12 26.48
CA GLY A 79 19.32 4.69 25.69
C GLY A 79 19.04 4.47 24.21
N THR A 80 20.11 4.39 23.41
CA THR A 80 20.05 4.30 21.94
C THR A 80 19.26 3.09 21.46
N LEU A 81 19.48 1.91 22.07
CA LEU A 81 18.77 0.68 21.70
C LEU A 81 17.25 0.77 21.96
N ASN A 82 16.83 1.51 22.99
CA ASN A 82 15.41 1.70 23.29
C ASN A 82 14.73 2.51 22.17
N ILE A 83 15.35 3.62 21.77
CA ILE A 83 14.86 4.48 20.67
C ILE A 83 14.73 3.66 19.38
N ILE A 84 15.80 2.96 19.01
CA ILE A 84 15.82 2.13 17.80
C ILE A 84 14.76 1.04 17.87
N SER A 85 14.66 0.32 18.99
CA SER A 85 13.71 -0.78 19.16
C SER A 85 12.26 -0.30 19.05
N VAL A 86 11.89 0.78 19.75
CA VAL A 86 10.53 1.33 19.71
C VAL A 86 10.19 1.82 18.30
N CYS A 87 11.09 2.54 17.63
CA CYS A 87 10.84 3.05 16.28
C CYS A 87 10.72 1.92 15.25
N LEU A 88 11.67 1.00 15.21
CA LEU A 88 11.68 -0.11 14.24
C LEU A 88 10.51 -1.07 14.47
N SER A 89 10.18 -1.38 15.72
CA SER A 89 9.00 -2.21 16.00
C SER A 89 7.70 -1.49 15.65
N THR A 90 7.63 -0.16 15.77
CA THR A 90 6.45 0.62 15.35
C THR A 90 6.31 0.61 13.84
N ILE A 91 7.39 0.89 13.11
CA ILE A 91 7.42 0.80 11.64
C ILE A 91 7.00 -0.61 11.19
N PHE A 92 7.56 -1.65 11.81
CA PHE A 92 7.21 -3.03 11.50
C PHE A 92 5.75 -3.35 11.81
N ALA A 93 5.23 -2.95 12.97
CA ALA A 93 3.84 -3.18 13.35
C ALA A 93 2.86 -2.49 12.40
N CYS A 94 3.13 -1.22 12.07
CA CYS A 94 2.37 -0.44 11.08
C CYS A 94 2.42 -1.08 9.70
N ALA A 95 3.61 -1.49 9.24
CA ALA A 95 3.76 -2.13 7.94
C ALA A 95 3.08 -3.51 7.88
N TYR A 96 3.22 -4.31 8.94
CA TYR A 96 2.66 -5.65 9.05
C TYR A 96 1.15 -5.66 9.05
N VAL A 97 0.54 -4.78 9.85
CA VAL A 97 -0.91 -4.62 9.92
C VAL A 97 -1.47 -4.07 8.61
N SER A 98 -0.69 -3.26 7.90
CA SER A 98 -1.10 -2.70 6.61
C SER A 98 -1.06 -3.74 5.49
N VAL A 99 -0.10 -4.65 5.43
CA VAL A 99 0.01 -5.57 4.27
C VAL A 99 -1.08 -6.65 4.30
N HIS A 100 -2.13 -6.42 3.50
CA HIS A 100 -3.11 -7.44 3.14
C HIS A 100 -2.75 -8.10 1.83
N ILE A 101 -2.45 -9.38 1.88
CA ILE A 101 -2.20 -10.15 0.66
C ILE A 101 -3.53 -10.72 0.18
N GLY A 102 -3.69 -10.73 -1.14
CA GLY A 102 -4.78 -11.47 -1.79
C GLY A 102 -4.73 -12.96 -1.47
N LEU A 103 -5.81 -13.67 -1.77
CA LEU A 103 -5.91 -15.11 -1.49
C LEU A 103 -4.84 -15.90 -2.24
N PRO A 104 -4.09 -16.80 -1.57
CA PRO A 104 -3.12 -17.65 -2.24
C PRO A 104 -3.79 -18.55 -3.30
N GLY A 105 -3.03 -18.93 -4.33
CA GLY A 105 -3.49 -19.94 -5.28
C GLY A 105 -3.69 -21.28 -4.59
N GLU A 106 -4.70 -22.05 -5.00
CA GLU A 106 -4.99 -23.38 -4.40
C GLU A 106 -3.83 -24.38 -4.54
N LYS A 107 -2.86 -24.09 -5.43
CA LYS A 107 -1.69 -24.92 -5.70
C LYS A 107 -0.37 -24.35 -5.14
N ASP A 108 -0.44 -23.24 -4.41
CA ASP A 108 0.77 -22.61 -3.85
C ASP A 108 1.16 -23.28 -2.53
N GLY A 109 2.34 -23.91 -2.48
CA GLY A 109 2.91 -24.42 -1.22
C GLY A 109 3.27 -23.29 -0.25
N PHE A 110 3.52 -23.60 1.03
CA PHE A 110 3.68 -22.63 2.12
C PHE A 110 4.76 -21.55 1.92
N ILE A 111 5.84 -21.85 1.18
CA ILE A 111 6.98 -20.93 1.02
C ILE A 111 6.63 -19.73 0.12
N LYS A 112 5.86 -19.94 -0.96
CA LYS A 112 5.54 -18.87 -1.93
C LYS A 112 4.71 -17.74 -1.31
N PRO A 113 3.61 -18.01 -0.57
CA PRO A 113 2.85 -16.96 0.11
C PRO A 113 3.68 -16.22 1.16
N LEU A 114 4.57 -16.91 1.87
CA LEU A 114 5.44 -16.29 2.87
C LEU A 114 6.44 -15.32 2.22
N LEU A 115 7.15 -15.74 1.17
CA LEU A 115 8.07 -14.86 0.43
C LEU A 115 7.35 -13.67 -0.19
N HIS A 116 6.15 -13.89 -0.74
CA HIS A 116 5.33 -12.82 -1.27
C HIS A 116 4.93 -11.81 -0.19
N LYS A 117 4.60 -12.29 1.03
CA LYS A 117 4.35 -11.44 2.19
C LYS A 117 5.57 -10.59 2.54
N CYS A 118 6.74 -11.21 2.66
CA CYS A 118 7.97 -10.51 2.98
C CYS A 118 8.30 -9.44 1.93
N ASN A 119 8.12 -9.72 0.64
CA ASN A 119 8.37 -8.75 -0.42
C ASN A 119 7.42 -7.54 -0.33
N TRP A 120 6.12 -7.75 -0.05
CA TRP A 120 5.18 -6.65 0.15
C TRP A 120 5.42 -5.87 1.43
N LEU A 121 5.88 -6.52 2.51
CA LEU A 121 6.30 -5.84 3.72
C LEU A 121 7.50 -4.94 3.46
N LEU A 122 8.50 -5.45 2.75
CA LEU A 122 9.67 -4.67 2.34
C LEU A 122 9.27 -3.51 1.43
N ALA A 123 8.39 -3.75 0.45
CA ALA A 123 7.82 -2.71 -0.42
C ALA A 123 7.18 -1.60 0.41
N ASN A 124 6.38 -1.97 1.42
CA ASN A 124 5.69 -1.01 2.27
C ASN A 124 6.65 -0.21 3.15
N VAL A 125 7.76 -0.82 3.58
CA VAL A 125 8.78 -0.11 4.37
C VAL A 125 9.57 0.86 3.51
N PHE A 126 9.80 0.61 2.22
CA PHE A 126 10.55 1.56 1.38
C PHE A 126 9.67 2.56 0.63
N ALA A 127 8.42 2.18 0.33
CA ALA A 127 7.46 3.02 -0.38
C ALA A 127 6.07 2.95 0.30
N PRO A 128 5.93 3.45 1.54
CA PRO A 128 4.64 3.48 2.24
C PRO A 128 3.59 4.33 1.49
N GLU A 129 4.02 5.34 0.75
CA GLU A 129 3.18 6.16 -0.12
C GLU A 129 2.59 5.33 -1.27
N LEU A 130 3.38 4.44 -1.87
CA LEU A 130 2.86 3.52 -2.88
C LEU A 130 1.78 2.60 -2.29
N MET A 131 1.93 2.19 -1.03
CA MET A 131 0.89 1.42 -0.34
C MET A 131 -0.39 2.24 -0.12
N VAL A 132 -0.26 3.53 0.19
CA VAL A 132 -1.39 4.47 0.25
C VAL A 132 -2.12 4.52 -1.11
N LEU A 133 -1.39 4.63 -2.22
CA LEU A 133 -1.98 4.58 -3.56
C LEU A 133 -2.76 3.28 -3.80
N ILE A 134 -2.19 2.13 -3.46
CA ILE A 134 -2.85 0.83 -3.60
C ILE A 134 -4.15 0.80 -2.79
N ALA A 135 -4.09 1.24 -1.53
CA ALA A 135 -5.23 1.21 -0.62
C ALA A 135 -6.38 2.11 -1.10
N LEU A 136 -6.06 3.31 -1.62
CA LEU A 136 -7.02 4.24 -2.22
C LEU A 136 -7.69 3.64 -3.46
N CYS A 137 -6.89 3.08 -4.37
CA CYS A 137 -7.38 2.44 -5.60
C CYS A 137 -8.30 1.26 -5.29
N GLU A 138 -7.92 0.38 -4.36
CA GLU A 138 -8.75 -0.74 -3.96
C GLU A 138 -10.04 -0.31 -3.28
N ARG A 139 -10.01 0.75 -2.44
CA ARG A 139 -11.23 1.29 -1.83
C ARG A 139 -12.17 1.87 -2.88
N TRP A 140 -11.64 2.53 -3.91
CA TRP A 140 -12.43 3.04 -5.03
C TRP A 140 -13.04 1.91 -5.86
N SER A 141 -12.25 0.87 -6.16
CA SER A 141 -12.70 -0.36 -6.85
C SER A 141 -13.84 -1.03 -6.09
N ALA A 142 -13.67 -1.27 -4.79
CA ALA A 142 -14.70 -1.88 -3.96
C ALA A 142 -15.98 -1.03 -3.92
N SER A 143 -15.84 0.30 -3.82
CA SER A 143 -16.99 1.24 -3.84
C SER A 143 -17.73 1.20 -5.18
N SER A 144 -17.00 1.11 -6.30
CA SER A 144 -17.58 0.95 -7.64
C SER A 144 -18.29 -0.39 -7.79
N GLY A 145 -17.75 -1.47 -7.21
CA GLY A 145 -18.39 -2.77 -7.13
C GLY A 145 -19.70 -2.76 -6.33
N VAL A 146 -19.75 -2.03 -5.22
CA VAL A 146 -21.00 -1.82 -4.46
C VAL A 146 -22.04 -1.08 -5.29
N ALA A 147 -21.66 0.05 -5.91
CA ALA A 147 -22.56 0.82 -6.76
C ALA A 147 -23.09 -0.03 -7.93
N PHE A 148 -22.26 -0.88 -8.52
CA PHE A 148 -22.67 -1.82 -9.57
C PHE A 148 -23.71 -2.82 -9.08
N MET A 149 -23.48 -3.48 -7.94
CA MET A 149 -24.42 -4.46 -7.39
C MET A 149 -25.76 -3.83 -6.98
N GLN A 150 -25.72 -2.60 -6.45
CA GLN A 150 -26.92 -1.82 -6.18
C GLN A 150 -27.71 -1.48 -7.46
N SER A 151 -27.00 -1.16 -8.55
CA SER A 151 -27.64 -0.90 -9.86
C SER A 151 -28.35 -2.13 -10.44
N LEU A 152 -27.97 -3.33 -10.00
CA LEU A 152 -28.63 -4.59 -10.34
C LEU A 152 -29.82 -4.91 -9.42
N GLY A 153 -30.12 -4.07 -8.43
CA GLY A 153 -31.17 -4.32 -7.44
C GLY A 153 -30.80 -5.36 -6.38
N VAL A 154 -29.51 -5.64 -6.19
CA VAL A 154 -29.04 -6.59 -5.16
C VAL A 154 -28.95 -5.89 -3.82
N GLU A 155 -29.87 -6.22 -2.92
CA GLU A 155 -29.82 -5.79 -1.53
C GLU A 155 -28.81 -6.62 -0.72
N GLY A 156 -28.17 -6.02 0.27
CA GLY A 156 -27.23 -6.71 1.17
C GLY A 156 -25.78 -6.83 0.68
N TRP A 157 -25.43 -6.30 -0.50
CA TRP A 157 -24.04 -6.27 -0.95
C TRP A 157 -23.24 -5.14 -0.26
N THR A 158 -22.40 -5.52 0.70
CA THR A 158 -21.62 -4.58 1.53
C THR A 158 -20.21 -4.32 0.98
N MET A 159 -19.56 -3.28 1.50
CA MET A 159 -18.15 -2.96 1.17
C MET A 159 -17.20 -4.12 1.47
N ARG A 160 -17.47 -4.93 2.50
CA ARG A 160 -16.67 -6.10 2.84
C ARG A 160 -16.75 -7.18 1.76
N LEU A 161 -17.95 -7.41 1.22
CA LEU A 161 -18.17 -8.35 0.12
C LEU A 161 -17.52 -7.87 -1.18
N ALA A 162 -17.57 -6.56 -1.47
CA ALA A 162 -16.89 -5.98 -2.61
C ALA A 162 -15.36 -6.13 -2.53
N PHE A 163 -14.75 -5.82 -1.37
CA PHE A 163 -13.33 -6.10 -1.15
C PHE A 163 -13.00 -7.59 -1.27
N PHE A 164 -13.87 -8.46 -0.75
CA PHE A 164 -13.67 -9.90 -0.85
C PHE A 164 -13.74 -10.38 -2.30
N ALA A 165 -14.65 -9.83 -3.12
CA ALA A 165 -14.72 -10.09 -4.55
C ALA A 165 -13.44 -9.63 -5.27
N ASP A 166 -12.99 -8.40 -5.01
CA ASP A 166 -11.78 -7.83 -5.60
C ASP A 166 -10.51 -8.63 -5.23
N MET A 167 -10.49 -9.27 -4.05
CA MET A 167 -9.42 -10.18 -3.62
C MET A 167 -9.47 -11.57 -4.30
N GLY A 168 -10.45 -11.86 -5.15
CA GLY A 168 -10.67 -13.19 -5.73
C GLY A 168 -11.26 -14.19 -4.74
N GLY A 169 -12.09 -13.69 -3.82
CA GLY A 169 -12.71 -14.42 -2.70
C GLY A 169 -13.74 -15.47 -3.09
N PHE A 170 -14.30 -15.40 -4.29
CA PHE A 170 -15.38 -16.27 -4.71
C PHE A 170 -14.89 -17.37 -5.65
N LYS A 171 -15.48 -18.56 -5.51
CA LYS A 171 -15.41 -19.64 -6.50
C LYS A 171 -16.78 -20.28 -6.66
N VAL A 172 -17.09 -20.69 -7.88
CA VAL A 172 -18.34 -21.36 -8.22
C VAL A 172 -18.06 -22.83 -8.45
N ARG A 173 -18.89 -23.70 -7.90
CA ARG A 173 -18.91 -25.13 -8.22
C ARG A 173 -20.13 -25.42 -9.07
N PHE A 174 -19.88 -25.92 -10.28
CA PHE A 174 -20.91 -26.38 -11.21
C PHE A 174 -21.36 -27.80 -10.87
N SER A 175 -22.55 -28.18 -11.33
CA SER A 175 -23.14 -29.51 -11.10
C SER A 175 -22.33 -30.65 -11.72
N ASN A 176 -21.56 -30.37 -12.77
CA ASN A 176 -20.61 -31.31 -13.39
C ASN A 176 -19.34 -31.56 -12.53
N GLY A 177 -19.24 -30.94 -11.36
CA GLY A 177 -18.08 -31.04 -10.47
C GLY A 177 -16.94 -30.06 -10.80
N GLU A 178 -17.02 -29.32 -11.91
CA GLU A 178 -16.03 -28.31 -12.26
C GLU A 178 -16.12 -27.11 -11.32
N THR A 179 -14.97 -26.51 -11.04
CA THR A 179 -14.89 -25.31 -10.21
C THR A 179 -14.23 -24.17 -10.96
N LYS A 180 -14.87 -23.00 -10.99
CA LYS A 180 -14.27 -21.77 -11.51
C LYS A 180 -14.00 -20.82 -10.35
N ALA A 181 -12.73 -20.52 -10.11
CA ALA A 181 -12.32 -19.49 -9.14
C ALA A 181 -12.21 -18.13 -9.86
N PHE A 182 -12.72 -17.07 -9.23
CA PHE A 182 -12.57 -15.72 -9.77
C PHE A 182 -11.24 -15.13 -9.30
N SER A 183 -10.54 -14.51 -10.25
CA SER A 183 -9.25 -13.87 -10.00
C SER A 183 -9.36 -12.40 -9.59
N SER A 184 -10.47 -11.74 -9.94
CA SER A 184 -10.79 -10.35 -9.59
C SER A 184 -12.28 -10.14 -9.40
N GLY A 185 -12.65 -9.00 -8.80
CA GLY A 185 -14.04 -8.61 -8.63
C GLY A 185 -14.74 -8.42 -9.96
N LEU A 186 -14.03 -7.91 -10.97
CA LEU A 186 -14.59 -7.73 -12.32
C LEU A 186 -15.07 -9.06 -12.91
N GLU A 187 -14.25 -10.11 -12.81
CA GLU A 187 -14.61 -11.44 -13.32
C GLU A 187 -15.85 -12.00 -12.58
N PHE A 188 -15.96 -11.73 -11.28
CA PHE A 188 -17.13 -12.07 -10.48
C PHE A 188 -18.37 -11.28 -10.92
N TYR A 189 -18.27 -9.97 -11.12
CA TYR A 189 -19.39 -9.11 -11.54
C TYR A 189 -19.88 -9.45 -12.95
N GLU A 190 -18.97 -9.75 -13.88
CA GLU A 190 -19.30 -10.25 -15.22
C GLU A 190 -20.10 -11.56 -15.13
N TRP A 191 -19.59 -12.53 -14.37
CA TRP A 191 -20.28 -13.79 -14.16
C TRP A 191 -21.64 -13.61 -13.49
N PHE A 192 -21.71 -12.82 -12.41
CA PHE A 192 -22.93 -12.60 -11.64
C PHE A 192 -24.02 -11.94 -12.50
N SER A 193 -23.65 -10.90 -13.27
CA SER A 193 -24.56 -10.23 -14.21
C SER A 193 -25.07 -11.17 -15.31
N SER A 194 -24.24 -12.11 -15.77
CA SER A 194 -24.64 -13.15 -16.72
C SER A 194 -25.57 -14.19 -16.07
N ARG A 195 -25.33 -14.54 -14.81
CA ARG A 195 -26.13 -15.52 -14.05
C ARG A 195 -27.53 -14.99 -13.77
N LEU A 196 -27.69 -13.71 -13.47
CA LEU A 196 -29.00 -13.07 -13.29
C LEU A 196 -29.90 -13.14 -14.54
N ARG A 197 -29.35 -13.41 -15.72
CA ARG A 197 -30.11 -13.58 -16.97
C ARG A 197 -30.77 -14.95 -17.09
N ILE A 198 -30.32 -15.93 -16.30
CA ILE A 198 -30.80 -17.30 -16.36
C ILE A 198 -31.89 -17.49 -15.30
N PRO A 199 -33.11 -17.94 -15.66
CA PRO A 199 -34.16 -18.25 -14.69
C PRO A 199 -33.69 -19.35 -13.73
N GLY A 200 -33.97 -19.19 -12.44
CA GLY A 200 -33.69 -20.20 -11.42
C GLY A 200 -33.18 -19.56 -10.12
N PRO A 201 -33.49 -20.15 -8.95
CA PRO A 201 -33.12 -19.58 -7.67
C PRO A 201 -31.60 -19.49 -7.55
N LEU A 202 -31.09 -18.28 -7.29
CA LEU A 202 -29.76 -18.07 -6.74
C LEU A 202 -29.96 -17.69 -5.28
N GLU A 203 -30.15 -18.70 -4.42
CA GLU A 203 -30.12 -18.50 -2.98
C GLU A 203 -28.67 -18.25 -2.56
N LEU A 204 -28.24 -17.00 -2.67
CA LEU A 204 -26.98 -16.54 -2.11
C LEU A 204 -27.32 -15.53 -1.03
N ASP A 205 -27.36 -15.99 0.22
CA ASP A 205 -27.53 -15.09 1.36
C ASP A 205 -26.20 -14.36 1.62
N PHE A 206 -26.13 -13.11 1.14
CA PHE A 206 -24.96 -12.24 1.35
C PHE A 206 -24.65 -12.00 2.83
N LYS A 207 -25.66 -12.08 3.71
CA LYS A 207 -25.48 -11.93 5.16
C LYS A 207 -24.74 -13.13 5.74
N GLU A 208 -25.08 -14.34 5.32
CA GLU A 208 -24.37 -15.56 5.70
C GLU A 208 -22.91 -15.53 5.22
N VAL A 209 -22.70 -15.15 3.95
CA VAL A 209 -21.36 -14.98 3.38
C VAL A 209 -20.54 -13.98 4.21
N GLU A 210 -21.13 -12.84 4.57
CA GLU A 210 -20.44 -11.82 5.36
C GLU A 210 -20.11 -12.30 6.78
N LEU A 211 -21.00 -13.08 7.40
CA LEU A 211 -20.76 -13.68 8.71
C LEU A 211 -19.62 -14.71 8.68
N ASP A 212 -19.58 -15.57 7.66
CA ASP A 212 -18.48 -16.54 7.46
C ASP A 212 -17.13 -15.82 7.25
N ILE A 213 -17.11 -14.75 6.45
CA ILE A 213 -15.91 -13.92 6.27
C ILE A 213 -15.49 -13.27 7.59
N LYS A 214 -16.45 -12.74 8.37
CA LYS A 214 -16.18 -12.10 9.66
C LYS A 214 -15.62 -13.09 10.67
N ASP A 215 -16.13 -14.32 10.70
CA ASP A 215 -15.63 -15.37 11.60
C ASP A 215 -14.18 -15.74 11.30
N ARG A 216 -13.83 -15.87 10.03
CA ARG A 216 -12.47 -16.21 9.57
C ARG A 216 -11.43 -15.12 9.84
N SER A 217 -11.85 -13.87 10.03
CA SER A 217 -10.98 -12.70 10.22
C SER A 217 -10.71 -12.34 11.69
N LYS A 218 -11.20 -13.14 12.65
CA LYS A 218 -11.09 -12.86 14.10
C LYS A 218 -9.66 -12.82 14.66
N ARG A 219 -8.70 -13.53 14.06
CA ARG A 219 -7.34 -13.71 14.63
C ARG A 219 -6.46 -12.46 14.59
N ASP A 220 -6.83 -11.44 13.82
CA ASP A 220 -5.95 -10.28 13.55
C ASP A 220 -6.32 -9.00 14.34
N GLY A 221 -7.42 -9.01 15.10
CA GLY A 221 -7.86 -7.84 15.88
C GLY A 221 -6.88 -7.44 16.99
N VAL A 222 -6.28 -8.44 17.67
CA VAL A 222 -5.35 -8.21 18.78
C VAL A 222 -4.07 -7.51 18.31
N LEU A 223 -3.48 -7.98 17.20
CA LEU A 223 -2.25 -7.39 16.65
C LEU A 223 -2.45 -5.93 16.23
N LYS A 224 -3.64 -5.60 15.70
CA LYS A 224 -4.02 -4.23 15.35
C LYS A 224 -4.07 -3.32 16.56
N VAL A 225 -4.69 -3.78 17.66
CA VAL A 225 -4.77 -3.01 18.91
C VAL A 225 -3.36 -2.72 19.43
N PHE A 226 -2.48 -3.72 19.47
CA PHE A 226 -1.08 -3.51 19.86
C PHE A 226 -0.36 -2.51 18.96
N ALA A 227 -0.49 -2.64 17.64
CA ALA A 227 0.11 -1.71 16.69
C ALA A 227 -0.40 -0.27 16.88
N CYS A 228 -1.71 -0.09 17.12
CA CYS A 228 -2.31 1.22 17.38
C CYS A 228 -1.81 1.83 18.69
N LEU A 229 -1.78 1.06 19.78
CA LEU A 229 -1.28 1.54 21.07
C LEU A 229 0.19 1.97 20.96
N GLN A 230 1.00 1.16 20.28
CA GLN A 230 2.40 1.44 20.06
C GLN A 230 2.62 2.70 19.20
N ALA A 231 1.86 2.85 18.11
CA ALA A 231 1.92 4.03 17.26
C ALA A 231 1.48 5.32 18.00
N VAL A 232 0.38 5.25 18.75
CA VAL A 232 -0.12 6.39 19.56
C VAL A 232 0.91 6.78 20.61
N TRP A 233 1.52 5.80 21.28
CA TRP A 233 2.57 6.07 22.27
C TRP A 233 3.76 6.80 21.64
N LEU A 234 4.26 6.34 20.50
CA LEU A 234 5.37 6.99 19.79
C LEU A 234 5.02 8.42 19.36
N LEU A 235 3.79 8.66 18.87
CA LEU A 235 3.32 9.99 18.50
C LEU A 235 3.28 10.93 19.71
N ILE A 236 2.70 10.49 20.83
CA ILE A 236 2.62 11.29 22.06
C ILE A 236 4.03 11.64 22.55
N GLN A 237 4.95 10.66 22.57
CA GLN A 237 6.34 10.87 22.96
C GLN A 237 7.02 11.91 22.06
N THR A 238 6.92 11.75 20.75
CA THR A 238 7.53 12.67 19.77
C THR A 238 6.99 14.09 19.91
N VAL A 239 5.66 14.24 20.02
CA VAL A 239 5.01 15.56 20.18
C VAL A 239 5.41 16.22 21.49
N ALA A 240 5.46 15.48 22.59
CA ALA A 240 5.88 16.03 23.88
C ALA A 240 7.34 16.52 23.86
N ARG A 241 8.23 15.83 23.14
CA ARG A 241 9.61 16.28 22.96
C ARG A 241 9.71 17.58 22.19
N PHE A 242 8.95 17.72 21.09
CA PHE A 242 8.86 18.99 20.36
C PHE A 242 8.33 20.12 21.26
N ALA A 243 7.30 19.87 22.06
CA ALA A 243 6.72 20.86 22.97
C ALA A 243 7.69 21.30 24.10
N GLN A 244 8.61 20.42 24.51
CA GLN A 244 9.64 20.71 25.51
C GLN A 244 10.95 21.22 24.90
N HIS A 245 10.99 21.49 23.59
CA HIS A 245 12.21 21.88 22.85
C HIS A 245 13.37 20.88 23.04
N LEU A 246 13.04 19.60 23.20
CA LEU A 246 14.03 18.53 23.29
C LEU A 246 14.37 18.02 21.89
N PRO A 247 15.66 17.72 21.61
CA PRO A 247 16.06 17.06 20.37
C PRO A 247 15.29 15.76 20.14
N VAL A 248 14.84 15.55 18.91
CA VAL A 248 14.14 14.36 18.44
C VAL A 248 14.98 13.71 17.36
N THR A 249 15.11 12.38 17.38
CA THR A 249 15.88 11.69 16.34
C THR A 249 15.16 11.69 14.99
N GLU A 250 15.93 11.63 13.91
CA GLU A 250 15.44 11.47 12.55
C GLU A 250 14.58 10.19 12.41
N LEU A 251 14.94 9.14 13.17
CA LEU A 251 14.21 7.87 13.18
C LEU A 251 12.82 8.00 13.82
N GLU A 252 12.68 8.76 14.90
CA GLU A 252 11.38 9.03 15.56
C GLU A 252 10.43 9.76 14.61
N VAL A 253 10.90 10.81 13.94
CA VAL A 253 10.09 11.58 13.00
C VAL A 253 9.74 10.76 11.76
N THR A 254 10.69 9.98 11.23
CA THR A 254 10.43 9.02 10.15
C THR A 254 9.35 8.02 10.56
N SER A 255 9.43 7.47 11.77
CA SER A 255 8.43 6.54 12.27
C SER A 255 7.05 7.19 12.38
N CYS A 256 6.96 8.46 12.81
CA CYS A 256 5.70 9.21 12.83
C CYS A 256 5.12 9.40 11.42
N ALA A 257 5.96 9.68 10.42
CA ALA A 257 5.53 9.74 9.02
C ALA A 257 4.97 8.38 8.53
N TYR A 258 5.55 7.26 8.97
CA TYR A 258 5.07 5.92 8.63
C TYR A 258 3.74 5.60 9.31
N VAL A 259 3.57 6.05 10.55
CA VAL A 259 2.29 5.97 11.26
C VAL A 259 1.21 6.72 10.48
N LEU A 260 1.49 7.93 9.95
CA LEU A 260 0.54 8.69 9.12
C LEU A 260 0.13 7.92 7.85
N CYS A 261 1.09 7.37 7.11
CA CYS A 261 0.79 6.52 5.95
C CYS A 261 -0.07 5.31 6.34
N ALA A 262 0.30 4.61 7.42
CA ALA A 262 -0.42 3.45 7.91
C ALA A 262 -1.86 3.80 8.34
N LEU A 263 -2.10 4.98 8.93
CA LEU A 263 -3.45 5.43 9.27
C LEU A 263 -4.32 5.64 8.02
N VAL A 264 -3.78 6.25 6.96
CA VAL A 264 -4.50 6.42 5.69
C VAL A 264 -4.82 5.07 5.06
N VAL A 265 -3.83 4.18 5.00
CA VAL A 265 -3.99 2.80 4.50
C VAL A 265 -5.06 2.04 5.28
N TYR A 266 -4.97 2.07 6.62
CA TYR A 266 -5.92 1.42 7.50
C TYR A 266 -7.35 1.98 7.32
N SER A 267 -7.49 3.29 7.16
CA SER A 267 -8.78 3.96 6.92
C SER A 267 -9.43 3.51 5.60
N CYS A 268 -8.62 3.34 4.56
CA CYS A 268 -9.08 2.80 3.27
C CYS A 268 -9.56 1.35 3.43
N TRP A 269 -8.86 0.56 4.23
CA TRP A 269 -9.08 -0.88 4.41
C TRP A 269 -9.88 -1.32 5.64
N LEU A 270 -10.58 -0.39 6.32
CA LEU A 270 -11.41 -0.71 7.49
C LEU A 270 -12.37 -1.90 7.25
N HIS A 271 -12.92 -2.01 6.04
CA HIS A 271 -13.89 -3.04 5.66
C HIS A 271 -13.26 -4.23 4.93
N LYS A 272 -11.96 -4.18 4.60
CA LYS A 272 -11.30 -5.24 3.85
C LYS A 272 -11.05 -6.44 4.77
N PRO A 273 -11.51 -7.66 4.43
CA PRO A 273 -11.33 -8.82 5.28
C PRO A 273 -9.85 -9.23 5.35
N TYR A 274 -9.41 -9.62 6.54
CA TYR A 274 -8.03 -10.01 6.83
C TYR A 274 -7.95 -11.50 7.15
N GLY A 275 -6.81 -12.13 6.82
CA GLY A 275 -6.52 -13.51 7.22
C GLY A 275 -7.37 -14.59 6.54
N VAL A 276 -8.21 -14.23 5.56
CA VAL A 276 -9.03 -15.21 4.84
C VAL A 276 -8.13 -15.97 3.86
N GLN A 277 -7.96 -17.27 4.10
CA GLN A 277 -7.11 -18.15 3.26
C GLN A 277 -7.91 -19.00 2.27
N ARG A 278 -9.24 -19.06 2.42
CA ARG A 278 -10.12 -19.91 1.61
C ARG A 278 -11.16 -19.08 0.89
N ARG A 279 -11.37 -19.41 -0.40
CA ARG A 279 -12.46 -18.85 -1.21
C ARG A 279 -13.81 -19.38 -0.73
N TYR A 280 -14.83 -18.53 -0.76
CA TYR A 280 -16.22 -18.91 -0.54
C TYR A 280 -16.74 -19.67 -1.76
N ILE A 281 -17.45 -20.79 -1.53
CA ILE A 281 -17.97 -21.65 -2.59
C ILE A 281 -19.43 -21.32 -2.83
N ILE A 282 -19.74 -20.83 -4.02
CA ILE A 282 -21.11 -20.67 -4.48
C ILE A 282 -21.52 -22.01 -5.11
N HIS A 283 -22.50 -22.66 -4.49
CA HIS A 283 -23.08 -23.90 -4.98
C HIS A 283 -24.22 -23.57 -5.93
N LEU A 284 -24.15 -24.06 -7.17
CA LEU A 284 -25.23 -23.94 -8.14
C LEU A 284 -26.04 -25.23 -8.15
N ASN A 285 -27.30 -25.17 -7.72
CA ASN A 285 -28.26 -26.25 -7.90
C ASN A 285 -28.78 -26.21 -9.35
N SER A 286 -28.58 -27.31 -10.06
CA SER A 286 -28.92 -27.46 -11.48
C SER A 286 -30.25 -28.18 -11.62
N GLU A 287 -31.35 -27.45 -11.53
CA GLU A 287 -32.56 -27.77 -12.27
C GLU A 287 -33.01 -26.48 -12.96
N PHE A 288 -33.68 -26.59 -14.11
CA PHE A 288 -34.11 -25.51 -15.02
C PHE A 288 -33.11 -25.14 -16.13
N ALA A 289 -33.21 -25.93 -17.20
CA ALA A 289 -32.86 -25.51 -18.55
C ALA A 289 -33.84 -24.41 -19.02
N VAL A 290 -33.25 -23.32 -19.51
CA VAL A 290 -33.70 -22.43 -20.59
C VAL A 290 -35.18 -22.52 -20.98
N ASP A 291 -36.00 -21.65 -20.40
CA ASP A 291 -37.16 -21.10 -21.11
C ASP A 291 -36.83 -19.68 -21.59
N GLY A 292 -36.87 -19.51 -22.90
CA GLY A 292 -36.38 -18.36 -23.64
C GLY A 292 -37.33 -17.16 -23.65
N SER A 293 -37.71 -16.64 -22.49
CA SER A 293 -38.33 -15.31 -22.41
C SER A 293 -37.27 -14.27 -22.07
N GLY A 294 -36.67 -13.70 -23.11
CA GLY A 294 -35.67 -12.63 -22.99
C GLY A 294 -36.25 -11.41 -22.28
N ARG A 295 -35.82 -11.18 -21.03
CA ARG A 295 -35.90 -9.83 -20.45
C ARG A 295 -34.97 -8.93 -21.26
N THR A 296 -35.56 -7.98 -22.00
CA THR A 296 -34.85 -6.87 -22.62
C THR A 296 -34.03 -6.16 -21.54
N SER A 297 -32.72 -6.10 -21.77
CA SER A 297 -31.77 -5.60 -20.79
C SER A 297 -31.91 -4.09 -20.62
N PRO A 298 -31.87 -3.56 -19.40
CA PRO A 298 -31.34 -2.21 -19.23
C PRO A 298 -29.89 -2.23 -19.73
N ASN A 299 -29.44 -1.15 -20.36
CA ASN A 299 -28.07 -1.01 -20.84
C ASN A 299 -27.12 -0.87 -19.63
N ILE A 300 -26.83 -1.98 -18.95
CA ILE A 300 -26.05 -2.01 -17.71
C ILE A 300 -24.58 -1.88 -18.07
N LYS A 301 -23.98 -0.75 -17.68
CA LYS A 301 -22.55 -0.48 -17.83
C LYS A 301 -21.78 -1.30 -16.79
N LEU A 302 -21.04 -2.31 -17.24
CA LEU A 302 -20.12 -3.08 -16.41
C LEU A 302 -18.96 -2.19 -15.89
N PRO A 303 -18.40 -2.49 -14.71
CA PRO A 303 -17.13 -1.93 -14.28
C PRO A 303 -16.02 -2.29 -15.28
N ILE A 304 -14.94 -1.52 -15.27
CA ILE A 304 -13.86 -1.62 -16.23
C ILE A 304 -12.54 -1.72 -15.45
N ALA A 305 -11.72 -2.71 -15.79
CA ALA A 305 -10.34 -2.82 -15.34
C ALA A 305 -9.39 -2.07 -16.27
N LEU A 306 -8.29 -1.55 -15.71
CA LEU A 306 -7.26 -0.86 -16.47
C LEU A 306 -6.44 -1.84 -17.33
N PHE A 307 -6.03 -2.95 -16.68
CA PHE A 307 -5.34 -4.09 -17.27
C PHE A 307 -5.88 -5.40 -16.66
N PRO A 308 -6.95 -5.98 -17.23
CA PRO A 308 -7.64 -7.15 -16.67
C PRO A 308 -6.78 -8.42 -16.57
N LYS A 309 -5.67 -8.49 -17.32
CA LYS A 309 -4.75 -9.64 -17.31
C LYS A 309 -3.67 -9.60 -16.23
N THR A 310 -3.65 -8.56 -15.39
CA THR A 310 -2.62 -8.38 -14.35
C THR A 310 -3.12 -8.87 -13.00
N ASN A 311 -2.23 -9.43 -12.17
CA ASN A 311 -2.57 -9.88 -10.81
C ASN A 311 -2.41 -8.77 -9.74
N CYS A 312 -2.28 -7.51 -10.17
CA CYS A 312 -2.17 -6.38 -9.25
C CYS A 312 -3.56 -5.74 -9.11
N SER A 313 -4.02 -5.58 -7.87
CA SER A 313 -5.37 -5.09 -7.57
C SER A 313 -5.63 -3.69 -8.12
N ILE A 314 -4.61 -2.82 -8.18
CA ILE A 314 -4.72 -1.49 -8.80
C ILE A 314 -5.18 -1.60 -10.26
N PHE A 315 -4.63 -2.55 -11.01
CA PHE A 315 -4.80 -2.63 -12.46
C PHE A 315 -5.97 -3.52 -12.88
N ASN A 316 -6.30 -4.54 -12.07
CA ASN A 316 -7.41 -5.47 -12.32
C ASN A 316 -8.65 -5.17 -11.44
N GLY A 317 -8.67 -4.00 -10.80
CA GLY A 317 -9.82 -3.51 -10.03
C GLY A 317 -11.04 -3.21 -10.89
N SER A 318 -12.20 -3.17 -10.25
CA SER A 318 -13.52 -2.99 -10.83
C SER A 318 -13.93 -1.51 -10.82
N TYR A 319 -13.44 -0.68 -11.74
CA TYR A 319 -13.70 0.77 -11.71
C TYR A 319 -14.90 1.19 -12.55
N GLU A 320 -15.70 2.15 -12.07
CA GLU A 320 -16.72 2.77 -12.92
C GLU A 320 -16.08 3.68 -14.00
N ASN A 321 -15.11 4.50 -13.58
CA ASN A 321 -14.34 5.42 -14.42
C ASN A 321 -12.84 5.34 -14.03
N PRO A 322 -12.06 4.43 -14.65
CA PRO A 322 -10.70 4.15 -14.22
C PRO A 322 -9.76 5.36 -14.30
N ASP A 323 -9.87 6.18 -15.35
CA ASP A 323 -8.96 7.31 -15.56
C ASP A 323 -9.09 8.37 -14.45
N LYS A 324 -10.33 8.65 -14.00
CA LYS A 324 -10.59 9.56 -12.88
C LYS A 324 -10.14 8.96 -11.55
N ALA A 325 -10.42 7.68 -11.33
CA ALA A 325 -10.05 6.99 -10.10
C ALA A 325 -8.53 7.02 -9.89
N ILE A 326 -7.75 6.69 -10.92
CA ILE A 326 -6.29 6.66 -10.84
C ILE A 326 -5.71 8.05 -10.67
N LEU A 327 -6.22 9.04 -11.40
CA LEU A 327 -5.78 10.42 -11.22
C LEU A 327 -5.95 10.88 -9.77
N ILE A 328 -7.16 10.74 -9.22
CA ILE A 328 -7.47 11.19 -7.85
C ILE A 328 -6.65 10.41 -6.83
N CYS A 329 -6.56 9.08 -6.95
CA CYS A 329 -5.79 8.27 -6.02
C CYS A 329 -4.29 8.60 -6.07
N ASN A 330 -3.75 8.87 -7.25
CA ASN A 330 -2.35 9.28 -7.43
C ASN A 330 -2.10 10.67 -6.80
N LEU A 331 -2.97 11.65 -7.05
CA LEU A 331 -2.86 12.98 -6.44
C LEU A 331 -2.93 12.92 -4.90
N LEU A 332 -3.85 12.14 -4.34
CA LEU A 332 -3.96 11.94 -2.89
C LEU A 332 -2.72 11.24 -2.33
N SER A 333 -2.21 10.22 -3.01
CA SER A 333 -0.97 9.53 -2.61
C SER A 333 0.23 10.47 -2.67
N CYS A 334 0.33 11.31 -3.70
CA CYS A 334 1.40 12.31 -3.82
C CYS A 334 1.29 13.36 -2.72
N LEU A 335 0.08 13.80 -2.37
CA LEU A 335 -0.15 14.71 -1.25
C LEU A 335 0.36 14.11 0.07
N VAL A 336 0.04 12.85 0.35
CA VAL A 336 0.57 12.14 1.53
C VAL A 336 2.10 12.07 1.48
N GLY A 337 2.68 11.74 0.32
CA GLY A 337 4.13 11.69 0.13
C GLY A 337 4.84 13.04 0.31
N THR A 338 4.21 14.13 -0.13
CA THR A 338 4.71 15.48 0.13
C THR A 338 4.66 15.78 1.63
N LEU A 339 3.54 15.49 2.31
CA LEU A 339 3.41 15.72 3.75
C LEU A 339 4.47 14.94 4.54
N THR A 340 4.67 13.65 4.24
CA THR A 340 5.67 12.81 4.92
C THR A 340 7.10 13.26 4.64
N SER A 341 7.40 13.64 3.40
CA SER A 341 8.73 14.08 3.02
C SER A 341 9.05 15.47 3.58
N THR A 342 8.10 16.41 3.55
CA THR A 342 8.25 17.73 4.15
C THR A 342 8.41 17.66 5.66
N ALA A 343 7.73 16.72 6.34
CA ALA A 343 7.91 16.48 7.77
C ALA A 343 9.34 16.03 8.15
N LEU A 344 10.09 15.45 7.21
CA LEU A 344 11.50 15.11 7.38
C LEU A 344 12.44 16.27 7.01
N VAL A 345 12.12 17.01 5.94
CA VAL A 345 12.97 18.09 5.44
C VAL A 345 13.05 19.25 6.42
N ILE A 346 11.90 19.73 6.92
CA ILE A 346 11.84 20.99 7.68
C ILE A 346 12.60 20.89 9.02
N PRO A 347 12.35 19.89 9.89
CA PRO A 347 12.99 19.83 11.20
C PRO A 347 14.49 19.51 11.13
N PHE A 348 14.92 18.80 10.08
CA PHE A 348 16.28 18.28 9.94
C PHE A 348 17.06 18.94 8.80
N TRP A 349 16.66 20.13 8.37
CA TRP A 349 17.41 20.86 7.35
C TRP A 349 18.85 21.16 7.80
N ASP A 350 19.01 21.47 9.09
CA ASP A 350 20.28 21.79 9.72
C ASP A 350 20.84 20.63 10.56
N ALA A 351 20.36 19.40 10.32
CA ALA A 351 20.88 18.21 11.00
C ALA A 351 22.39 18.05 10.74
N GLN A 352 23.13 17.87 11.84
CA GLN A 352 24.58 17.70 11.80
C GLN A 352 24.92 16.20 11.83
N PHE A 353 25.71 15.78 10.84
CA PHE A 353 26.21 14.40 10.76
C PHE A 353 27.70 14.35 11.10
N VAL A 354 28.20 13.15 11.41
CA VAL A 354 29.63 12.87 11.67
C VAL A 354 30.54 13.38 10.53
N ASN A 355 30.01 13.47 9.31
CA ASN A 355 30.73 13.87 8.11
C ASN A 355 30.07 15.08 7.43
N SER A 356 30.88 16.02 6.94
CA SER A 356 30.43 17.20 6.18
C SER A 356 29.57 16.86 4.96
N ASN A 357 29.83 15.71 4.33
CA ASN A 357 29.06 15.24 3.17
C ASN A 357 27.65 14.79 3.56
N GLY A 358 27.45 14.30 4.79
CA GLY A 358 26.19 13.72 5.24
C GLY A 358 25.03 14.72 5.18
N GLN A 359 25.26 15.96 5.60
CA GLN A 359 24.25 17.02 5.58
C GLN A 359 23.83 17.39 4.15
N TRP A 360 24.78 17.50 3.21
CA TRP A 360 24.46 17.80 1.82
C TRP A 360 23.68 16.67 1.15
N ILE A 361 24.08 15.41 1.41
CA ILE A 361 23.36 14.24 0.89
C ILE A 361 21.96 14.18 1.49
N TRP A 362 21.81 14.41 2.78
CA TRP A 362 20.51 14.49 3.46
C TRP A 362 19.58 15.52 2.78
N ARG A 363 20.06 16.75 2.59
CA ARG A 363 19.30 17.82 1.93
C ARG A 363 18.92 17.45 0.50
N ALA A 364 19.87 16.91 -0.29
CA ALA A 364 19.64 16.50 -1.66
C ALA A 364 18.59 15.39 -1.77
N CYS A 365 18.72 14.33 -0.96
CA CYS A 365 17.78 13.22 -0.95
C CYS A 365 16.39 13.66 -0.48
N SER A 366 16.32 14.44 0.60
CA SER A 366 15.07 14.97 1.15
C SER A 366 14.33 15.86 0.14
N LEU A 367 15.05 16.74 -0.56
CA LEU A 367 14.47 17.58 -1.62
C LEU A 367 14.04 16.75 -2.83
N THR A 368 14.78 15.68 -3.16
CA THR A 368 14.40 14.74 -4.22
C THR A 368 13.09 14.04 -3.88
N GLN A 369 12.89 13.59 -2.64
CA GLN A 369 11.62 12.97 -2.21
C GLN A 369 10.43 13.92 -2.41
N VAL A 370 10.54 15.17 -1.93
CA VAL A 370 9.51 16.19 -2.10
C VAL A 370 9.25 16.48 -3.58
N SER A 371 10.31 16.70 -4.36
CA SER A 371 10.22 17.05 -5.79
C SER A 371 9.57 15.94 -6.60
N LEU A 372 9.92 14.68 -6.31
CA LEU A 372 9.35 13.52 -7.01
C LEU A 372 7.85 13.40 -6.77
N SER A 373 7.33 13.72 -5.58
CA SER A 373 5.88 13.76 -5.33
C SER A 373 5.15 14.77 -6.24
N PHE A 374 5.73 15.96 -6.42
CA PHE A 374 5.17 16.96 -7.34
C PHE A 374 5.27 16.54 -8.81
N VAL A 375 6.41 15.95 -9.20
CA VAL A 375 6.60 15.44 -10.57
C VAL A 375 5.62 14.32 -10.86
N PHE A 376 5.38 13.38 -9.93
CA PHE A 376 4.38 12.33 -10.09
C PHE A 376 2.95 12.89 -10.21
N ALA A 377 2.59 13.87 -9.38
CA ALA A 377 1.29 14.54 -9.46
C ALA A 377 1.11 15.27 -10.80
N PHE A 378 2.15 15.96 -11.28
CA PHE A 378 2.14 16.65 -12.56
C PHE A 378 2.03 15.66 -13.74
N ILE A 379 2.80 14.58 -13.73
CA ILE A 379 2.70 13.52 -14.75
C ILE A 379 1.29 12.93 -14.77
N ALA A 380 0.71 12.64 -13.61
CA ALA A 380 -0.66 12.11 -13.51
C ALA A 380 -1.69 13.06 -14.13
N LEU A 381 -1.54 14.37 -13.89
CA LEU A 381 -2.35 15.39 -14.54
C LEU A 381 -2.13 15.36 -16.05
N VAL A 382 -0.90 15.47 -16.54
CA VAL A 382 -0.62 15.47 -17.98
C VAL A 382 -1.13 14.20 -18.66
N GLU A 383 -0.97 13.02 -18.04
CA GLU A 383 -1.47 11.74 -18.53
C GLU A 383 -3.00 11.69 -18.64
N HIS A 384 -3.71 12.45 -17.81
CA HIS A 384 -5.16 12.60 -17.94
C HIS A 384 -5.57 13.35 -19.22
N TRP A 385 -4.73 14.29 -19.67
CA TRP A 385 -4.99 15.13 -20.84
C TRP A 385 -4.36 14.57 -22.13
N GLU A 386 -3.23 13.87 -22.04
CA GLU A 386 -2.37 13.46 -23.17
C GLU A 386 -2.14 11.93 -23.25
N HIS A 387 -1.58 11.44 -24.36
CA HIS A 387 -1.40 9.99 -24.59
C HIS A 387 -0.47 9.29 -23.56
N PRO A 388 -0.88 8.16 -22.94
CA PRO A 388 -0.30 7.64 -21.69
C PRO A 388 0.91 6.69 -21.82
N SER A 389 1.43 6.41 -23.02
CA SER A 389 2.47 5.37 -23.19
C SER A 389 3.90 5.81 -22.84
N ILE A 390 4.27 7.07 -23.11
CA ILE A 390 5.64 7.57 -22.89
C ILE A 390 5.83 7.99 -21.43
N LEU A 391 4.80 8.62 -20.85
CA LEU A 391 4.80 9.13 -19.48
C LEU A 391 4.94 8.01 -18.46
N LEU A 392 4.35 6.82 -18.71
CA LEU A 392 4.51 5.68 -17.82
C LEU A 392 5.96 5.18 -17.74
N MET A 393 6.71 5.12 -18.85
CA MET A 393 8.11 4.70 -18.81
C MET A 393 8.98 5.69 -18.02
N PHE A 394 8.70 6.99 -18.14
CA PHE A 394 9.33 8.03 -17.36
C PHE A 394 8.95 7.96 -15.87
N GLN A 395 7.69 7.64 -15.57
CA GLN A 395 7.23 7.42 -14.21
C GLN A 395 7.96 6.24 -13.56
N LEU A 396 8.18 5.17 -14.31
CA LEU A 396 8.87 3.97 -13.82
C LEU A 396 10.37 4.22 -13.57
N SER A 397 11.05 5.09 -14.33
CA SER A 397 12.44 5.47 -14.02
C SER A 397 12.55 6.34 -12.77
N MET A 398 11.55 7.20 -12.51
CA MET A 398 11.50 8.03 -11.31
C MET A 398 11.30 7.23 -10.02
N VAL A 399 10.65 6.06 -10.09
CA VAL A 399 10.54 5.13 -8.95
C VAL A 399 11.92 4.64 -8.51
N LEU A 400 12.84 4.35 -9.44
CA LEU A 400 14.21 3.94 -9.07
C LEU A 400 14.97 5.05 -8.35
N LEU A 401 14.82 6.30 -8.80
CA LEU A 401 15.42 7.46 -8.14
C LEU A 401 14.82 7.69 -6.74
N TYR A 402 13.51 7.52 -6.61
CA TYR A 402 12.79 7.56 -5.34
C TYR A 402 13.37 6.54 -4.35
N ASP A 403 13.49 5.30 -4.79
CA ASP A 403 14.00 4.18 -4.00
C ASP A 403 15.45 4.45 -3.54
N ILE A 404 16.34 4.83 -4.45
CA ILE A 404 17.75 5.15 -4.11
C ILE A 404 17.83 6.28 -3.08
N SER A 405 17.06 7.35 -3.28
CA SER A 405 17.02 8.47 -2.35
C SER A 405 16.51 8.04 -0.97
N ARG A 406 15.46 7.21 -0.90
CA ARG A 406 14.91 6.71 0.36
C ARG A 406 15.87 5.77 1.09
N ALA A 407 16.55 4.90 0.36
CA ALA A 407 17.61 4.02 0.88
C ALA A 407 18.71 4.83 1.56
N THR A 408 19.13 5.90 0.88
CA THR A 408 20.20 6.79 1.34
C THR A 408 19.77 7.52 2.62
N LEU A 409 18.53 8.01 2.69
CA LEU A 409 17.98 8.62 3.92
C LEU A 409 17.97 7.62 5.08
N PHE A 410 17.52 6.38 4.89
CA PHE A 410 17.58 5.36 5.93
C PHE A 410 19.01 5.07 6.40
N ALA A 411 19.96 4.97 5.47
CA ALA A 411 21.36 4.76 5.81
C ALA A 411 21.93 5.96 6.61
N LEU A 412 21.59 7.19 6.23
CA LEU A 412 21.95 8.40 6.98
C LEU A 412 21.34 8.40 8.39
N ILE A 413 20.07 8.01 8.54
CA ILE A 413 19.41 7.86 9.85
C ILE A 413 20.18 6.85 10.72
N CYS A 414 20.53 5.69 10.17
CA CYS A 414 21.32 4.70 10.93
C CYS A 414 22.68 5.26 11.36
N MET A 415 23.36 5.99 10.48
CA MET A 415 24.66 6.61 10.79
C MET A 415 24.56 7.78 11.77
N SER A 416 23.43 8.49 11.81
CA SER A 416 23.21 9.62 12.71
C SER A 416 23.37 9.22 14.18
N PHE A 417 23.03 7.97 14.55
CA PHE A 417 23.18 7.46 15.92
C PHE A 417 24.65 7.38 16.41
N ALA A 418 25.63 7.49 15.51
CA ALA A 418 27.04 7.63 15.90
C ALA A 418 27.35 9.01 16.51
N SER A 419 26.54 10.04 16.22
CA SER A 419 26.64 11.37 16.81
C SER A 419 25.26 12.04 16.92
N GLN A 420 24.60 11.88 18.06
CA GLN A 420 23.31 12.53 18.34
C GLN A 420 23.48 13.60 19.43
N PRO A 421 22.71 14.70 19.40
CA PRO A 421 22.69 15.67 20.50
C PRO A 421 22.39 14.99 21.83
N ALA A 422 23.13 15.29 22.89
CA ALA A 422 22.95 14.66 24.20
C ALA A 422 21.52 14.82 24.75
N GLY A 423 20.80 15.88 24.35
CA GLY A 423 19.40 16.12 24.69
C GLY A 423 18.43 15.03 24.20
N VAL A 424 18.79 14.26 23.17
CA VAL A 424 17.99 13.13 22.65
C VAL A 424 17.72 12.07 23.73
N TYR A 425 18.70 11.86 24.61
CA TYR A 425 18.68 10.84 25.65
C TYR A 425 18.11 11.34 26.99
N ARG A 426 17.69 12.61 27.05
CA ARG A 426 16.92 13.12 28.19
C ARG A 426 15.50 12.61 28.11
N ASP A 427 15.00 12.10 29.22
CA ASP A 427 13.62 11.69 29.33
C ASP A 427 12.63 12.87 29.34
N VAL A 428 11.40 12.60 28.92
CA VAL A 428 10.32 13.59 28.92
C VAL A 428 9.75 13.73 30.33
N GLN A 429 9.65 14.96 30.84
CA GLN A 429 9.40 15.20 32.27
C GLN A 429 8.09 14.58 32.83
N TRP A 430 7.04 14.42 32.04
CA TRP A 430 5.76 13.87 32.52
C TRP A 430 5.74 12.34 32.62
N ILE A 431 6.67 11.63 31.96
CA ILE A 431 6.79 10.16 32.06
C ILE A 431 7.01 9.75 33.52
N PHE A 432 7.78 10.55 34.26
CA PHE A 432 8.14 10.29 35.65
C PHE A 432 7.16 10.87 36.68
N GLY A 433 6.29 11.81 36.27
CA GLY A 433 5.32 12.45 37.16
C GLY A 433 3.94 11.78 37.20
N ALA A 434 3.54 11.05 36.15
CA ALA A 434 2.15 10.59 35.98
C ALA A 434 1.95 9.07 36.03
N ILE A 435 3.00 8.26 35.87
CA ILE A 435 2.91 6.79 35.87
C ILE A 435 3.67 6.26 37.10
N PRO A 436 2.98 5.78 38.16
CA PRO A 436 3.65 5.26 39.35
C PRO A 436 4.45 4.01 38.99
N HIS A 437 5.76 4.07 39.21
CA HIS A 437 6.68 2.97 39.00
C HIS A 437 6.64 2.05 40.23
N TRP A 438 6.60 0.74 40.02
CA TRP A 438 6.98 -0.22 41.05
C TRP A 438 8.51 -0.30 40.99
N ASN A 439 9.16 0.22 42.03
CA ASN A 439 10.62 0.19 42.21
C ASN A 439 11.16 -1.23 42.27
#